data_AF-A0A945FI91-F1
#
_entry.id   AF-A0A945FI91-F1
#
_cell.length_a   1.000
_cell.length_b   1.000
_cell.length_c   1.000
_cell.angle_alpha   90.00
_cell.angle_beta   90.00
_cell.angle_gamma   90.00
#
_symmetry.space_group_name_H-M   'P 1'
#
loop_
_entity.id
_entity.type
_entity.pdbx_description
1 polymer ?
#
loop_
_entity_poly.entity_id
_entity_poly.type
_entity_poly.pdbx_seq_one_letter_code
_entity_poly.pdbx_strand_id
1 'polypeptide(L)'
;MSAWQIKQLEKMSETDSELIDDVIHHFQESDPERLEKLVIGAYLDQDINLGKAAEMLGLHREELRKRFLKQGIPLRESSLSIDELKAEVAAADQMGQSE
;
A
#
# COMPACT_ATOMS: atom_id res chain seq x y z
N MET A 1 -13.81 9.12 -19.66
CA MET A 1 -12.89 9.37 -18.53
C MET A 1 -11.78 10.28 -19.01
N SER A 2 -11.55 11.38 -18.32
CA SER A 2 -10.54 12.41 -18.62
C SER A 2 -9.15 11.89 -18.24
N ALA A 3 -8.61 10.93 -19.01
CA ALA A 3 -7.30 10.31 -18.81
C ALA A 3 -6.15 11.33 -18.67
N TRP A 4 -6.35 12.55 -19.17
CA TRP A 4 -5.43 13.67 -18.98
C TRP A 4 -5.30 14.09 -17.51
N GLN A 5 -6.36 14.00 -16.68
CA GLN A 5 -6.33 14.37 -15.26
C GLN A 5 -5.45 13.42 -14.44
N ILE A 6 -5.58 12.11 -14.67
CA ILE A 6 -4.76 11.10 -13.99
C ILE A 6 -3.28 11.33 -14.31
N LYS A 7 -2.95 11.57 -15.58
CA LYS A 7 -1.58 11.90 -16.01
C LYS A 7 -1.04 13.20 -15.41
N GLN A 8 -1.90 14.17 -15.09
CA GLN A 8 -1.44 15.38 -14.40
C GLN A 8 -1.19 15.13 -12.93
N LEU A 9 -2.05 14.37 -12.24
CA LEU A 9 -1.84 14.00 -10.84
C LEU A 9 -0.54 13.21 -10.65
N GLU A 10 -0.26 12.27 -11.54
CA GLU A 10 1.01 11.52 -11.55
C GLU A 10 2.21 12.48 -11.64
N LYS A 11 2.23 13.38 -12.63
CA LYS A 11 3.29 14.39 -12.77
C LYS A 11 3.41 15.32 -11.57
N MET A 12 2.29 15.71 -10.97
CA MET A 12 2.30 16.56 -9.80
C MET A 12 2.91 15.83 -8.60
N SER A 13 2.62 14.53 -8.43
CA SER A 13 3.22 13.72 -7.36
C SER A 13 4.74 13.57 -7.45
N GLU A 14 5.33 13.74 -8.64
CA GLU A 14 6.80 13.74 -8.82
C GLU A 14 7.46 14.99 -8.24
N THR A 15 6.72 16.11 -8.16
CA THR A 15 7.25 17.41 -7.70
C THR A 15 6.77 17.77 -6.30
N ASP A 16 5.57 17.31 -5.95
CA ASP A 16 4.91 17.53 -4.67
C ASP A 16 4.65 16.18 -4.01
N SER A 17 5.52 15.79 -3.08
CA SER A 17 5.46 14.50 -2.41
C SER A 17 4.27 14.37 -1.46
N GLU A 18 3.68 15.49 -1.00
CA GLU A 18 2.57 15.48 -0.04
C GLU A 18 1.21 15.35 -0.73
N LEU A 19 1.12 15.66 -2.04
CA LEU A 19 -0.13 15.64 -2.80
C LEU A 19 -0.89 14.31 -2.69
N ILE A 20 -0.18 13.18 -2.81
CA ILE A 20 -0.84 11.86 -2.75
C ILE A 20 -1.32 11.58 -1.33
N ASP A 21 -0.53 11.93 -0.31
CA ASP A 21 -0.91 11.75 1.08
C ASP A 21 -2.16 12.58 1.42
N ASP A 22 -2.26 13.82 0.93
CA ASP A 22 -3.45 14.67 1.07
C ASP A 22 -4.69 14.06 0.40
N VAL A 23 -4.54 13.51 -0.81
CA VAL A 23 -5.65 12.85 -1.53
C VAL A 23 -6.11 11.60 -0.78
N ILE A 24 -5.18 10.80 -0.28
CA ILE A 24 -5.49 9.61 0.50
C ILE A 24 -6.18 9.99 1.81
N HIS A 25 -5.67 11.00 2.51
CA HIS A 25 -6.27 11.53 3.73
C HIS A 25 -7.71 12.03 3.47
N HIS A 26 -7.92 12.76 2.38
CA HIS A 26 -9.25 13.21 1.99
C HIS A 26 -10.20 12.04 1.71
N PHE A 27 -9.75 10.97 1.03
CA PHE A 27 -10.58 9.79 0.83
C PHE A 27 -10.91 9.08 2.15
N GLN A 28 -9.95 9.01 3.08
CA GLN A 28 -10.18 8.39 4.38
C GLN A 28 -11.31 9.08 5.15
N GLU A 29 -11.39 10.41 5.10
CA GLU A 29 -12.42 11.18 5.80
C GLU A 29 -13.75 11.25 5.05
N SER A 30 -13.72 11.39 3.72
CA SER A 30 -14.91 11.69 2.92
C SER A 30 -15.57 10.46 2.30
N ASP A 31 -14.80 9.43 1.96
CA ASP A 31 -15.29 8.24 1.25
C ASP A 31 -14.40 7.01 1.52
N PRO A 32 -14.47 6.44 2.74
CA PRO A 32 -13.64 5.30 3.13
C PRO A 32 -13.93 4.04 2.28
N GLU A 33 -15.12 3.92 1.69
CA GLU A 33 -15.44 2.82 0.77
C GLU A 33 -14.64 2.92 -0.54
N ARG A 34 -14.45 4.14 -1.07
CA ARG A 34 -13.56 4.35 -2.24
C ARG A 34 -12.11 4.08 -1.89
N LEU A 35 -11.65 4.50 -0.70
CA LEU A 35 -10.30 4.17 -0.23
C LEU A 35 -10.10 2.65 -0.17
N GLU A 36 -11.07 1.91 0.40
CA GLU A 36 -11.03 0.45 0.47
C GLU A 36 -10.90 -0.18 -0.93
N LYS A 37 -11.67 0.30 -1.91
CA LYS A 37 -11.57 -0.19 -3.31
C LYS A 37 -10.21 0.09 -3.94
N LEU A 38 -9.65 1.28 -3.73
CA LEU A 38 -8.32 1.66 -4.23
C LEU A 38 -7.25 0.73 -3.66
N VAL A 39 -7.25 0.55 -2.34
CA VAL A 39 -6.27 -0.29 -1.63
C VAL A 39 -6.39 -1.76 -2.04
N ILE A 40 -7.61 -2.28 -2.17
CA ILE A 40 -7.84 -3.65 -2.65
C ILE A 40 -7.34 -3.82 -4.09
N GLY A 41 -7.58 -2.84 -4.97
CA GLY A 41 -7.06 -2.82 -6.34
C GLY A 41 -5.54 -2.93 -6.36
N ALA A 42 -4.84 -2.03 -5.65
CA ALA A 42 -3.39 -2.05 -5.55
C ALA A 42 -2.84 -3.39 -4.98
N TYR A 43 -3.54 -4.00 -4.01
CA TYR A 43 -3.18 -5.33 -3.50
C TYR A 43 -3.35 -6.44 -4.55
N LEU A 44 -4.42 -6.38 -5.36
CA LEU A 44 -4.68 -7.33 -6.44
C LEU A 44 -3.74 -7.15 -7.63
N ASP A 45 -3.23 -5.93 -7.85
CA ASP A 45 -2.25 -5.62 -8.88
C ASP A 45 -0.80 -5.86 -8.44
N GLN A 46 -0.58 -6.14 -7.15
CA GLN A 46 0.72 -6.39 -6.51
C GLN A 46 1.58 -5.15 -6.29
N ASP A 47 1.00 -3.97 -6.41
CA ASP A 47 1.66 -2.71 -6.08
C ASP A 47 1.91 -2.58 -4.56
N ILE A 48 1.06 -3.23 -3.75
CA ILE A 48 1.22 -3.27 -2.29
C ILE A 48 0.99 -4.67 -1.71
N ASN A 49 1.66 -4.96 -0.60
CA ASN A 49 1.45 -6.19 0.17
C ASN A 49 0.31 -6.05 1.20
N LEU A 50 -0.07 -7.17 1.84
CA LEU A 50 -1.15 -7.20 2.84
C LEU A 50 -0.86 -6.30 4.06
N GLY A 51 0.41 -6.13 4.43
CA GLY A 51 0.83 -5.26 5.53
C GLY A 51 0.54 -3.79 5.21
N LYS A 52 0.98 -3.33 4.04
CA LYS A 52 0.74 -1.95 3.59
C LYS A 52 -0.74 -1.66 3.36
N ALA A 53 -1.48 -2.62 2.82
CA ALA A 53 -2.94 -2.51 2.71
C ALA A 53 -3.62 -2.36 4.08
N ALA A 54 -3.15 -3.09 5.11
CA ALA A 54 -3.69 -2.98 6.46
C ALA A 54 -3.39 -1.62 7.08
N GLU A 55 -2.16 -1.13 6.91
CA GLU A 55 -1.72 0.21 7.35
C GLU A 55 -2.60 1.31 6.75
N MET A 56 -2.79 1.31 5.42
CA MET A 56 -3.59 2.32 4.73
C MET A 56 -5.07 2.31 5.12
N LEU A 57 -5.60 1.16 5.54
CA LEU A 57 -6.99 1.04 6.00
C LEU A 57 -7.13 1.26 7.51
N GLY A 58 -6.04 1.54 8.23
CA GLY A 58 -6.06 1.69 9.69
C GLY A 58 -6.44 0.39 10.42
N LEU A 59 -6.15 -0.76 9.83
CA LEU A 59 -6.50 -2.08 10.34
C LEU A 59 -5.26 -2.86 10.79
N HIS A 60 -5.45 -3.74 11.76
CA HIS A 60 -4.45 -4.76 12.04
C HIS A 60 -4.36 -5.76 10.88
N ARG A 61 -3.16 -6.21 10.51
CA ARG A 61 -2.94 -7.14 9.39
C ARG A 61 -3.81 -8.40 9.45
N GLU A 62 -3.95 -8.99 10.64
CA GLU A 62 -4.78 -10.18 10.84
C GLU A 62 -6.29 -9.90 10.70
N GLU A 63 -6.73 -8.68 11.00
CA GLU A 63 -8.12 -8.29 10.78
C GLU A 63 -8.40 -8.14 9.28
N LEU A 64 -7.52 -7.46 8.55
CA LEU A 64 -7.64 -7.35 7.09
C LEU A 64 -7.62 -8.73 6.42
N ARG A 65 -6.76 -9.63 6.89
CA ARG A 65 -6.70 -11.03 6.42
C ARG A 65 -8.07 -11.72 6.52
N LYS A 66 -8.72 -11.64 7.68
CA LYS A 66 -10.05 -12.25 7.90
C LYS A 66 -11.10 -11.59 7.01
N ARG A 67 -11.02 -10.27 6.83
CA ARG A 67 -11.93 -9.52 5.96
C ARG A 67 -11.83 -9.98 4.50
N PHE A 68 -10.61 -10.12 3.98
CA PHE A 68 -10.37 -10.62 2.63
C PHE A 68 -10.93 -12.02 2.42
N LEU A 69 -10.68 -12.95 3.37
CA LEU A 69 -11.27 -14.29 3.32
C LEU A 69 -12.80 -14.27 3.27
N LYS A 70 -13.45 -13.44 4.10
CA LYS A 70 -14.91 -13.29 4.11
C LYS A 70 -15.45 -12.70 2.80
N GLN A 71 -14.69 -11.81 2.17
CA GLN A 71 -15.05 -11.17 0.90
C GLN A 71 -14.66 -12.01 -0.34
N GLY A 72 -14.01 -13.16 -0.16
CA GLY A 72 -13.51 -13.98 -1.26
C GLY A 72 -12.30 -13.37 -1.99
N ILE A 73 -11.64 -12.39 -1.38
CA ILE A 73 -10.40 -11.80 -1.91
C ILE A 73 -9.26 -12.79 -1.63
N PRO A 74 -8.49 -13.20 -2.64
CA PRO A 74 -7.45 -14.19 -2.48
C PRO A 74 -6.37 -13.67 -1.53
N LEU A 75 -6.11 -14.41 -0.46
CA LEU A 75 -4.89 -14.18 0.32
C LEU A 75 -3.70 -14.68 -0.49
N ARG A 76 -2.79 -13.77 -0.80
CA ARG A 76 -1.47 -14.15 -1.26
C ARG A 76 -0.73 -14.79 -0.09
N GLU A 77 -0.49 -16.09 -0.18
CA GLU A 77 0.60 -16.71 0.56
C GLU A 77 1.89 -16.15 -0.04
N SER A 78 2.43 -15.09 0.54
CA SER A 78 3.73 -14.60 0.12
C SER A 78 4.77 -15.67 0.47
N SER A 79 5.07 -16.50 -0.53
CA SER A 79 6.45 -16.71 -0.93
C SER A 79 7.15 -15.37 -0.83
N LEU A 80 8.09 -15.34 0.10
CA LEU A 80 9.14 -14.35 0.25
C LEU A 80 9.66 -14.05 -1.16
N SER A 81 9.36 -12.87 -1.72
CA SER A 81 10.19 -12.37 -2.80
C SER A 81 11.55 -12.15 -2.16
N ILE A 82 12.50 -13.00 -2.52
CA ILE A 82 13.86 -13.08 -1.98
C ILE A 82 14.57 -11.71 -2.01
N ASP A 83 14.08 -10.78 -2.85
CA ASP A 83 14.62 -9.43 -3.00
C ASP A 83 14.19 -8.46 -1.88
N GLU A 84 12.99 -8.59 -1.30
CA GLU A 84 12.56 -7.76 -0.16
C GLU A 84 13.24 -8.19 1.14
N LEU A 85 13.48 -9.49 1.36
CA LEU A 85 14.25 -9.95 2.54
C LEU A 85 15.71 -9.50 2.47
N LYS A 86 16.31 -9.46 1.28
CA LYS A 86 17.69 -8.98 1.13
C LYS A 86 17.82 -7.50 1.44
N ALA A 87 16.79 -6.69 1.15
CA ALA A 87 16.80 -5.27 1.48
C ALA A 87 16.67 -5.02 2.99
N GLU A 88 15.83 -5.76 3.71
CA GLU A 88 15.72 -5.65 5.17
C GLU A 88 16.97 -6.18 5.91
N VAL A 89 17.54 -7.32 5.48
CA VAL A 89 18.76 -7.88 6.10
C VAL A 89 19.99 -7.00 5.82
N ALA A 90 20.13 -6.45 4.62
CA ALA A 90 21.22 -5.54 4.29
C ALA A 90 21.14 -4.20 5.06
N ALA A 91 19.94 -3.71 5.37
CA ALA A 91 19.74 -2.53 6.19
C ALA A 91 20.07 -2.78 7.67
N ALA A 92 19.78 -4.00 8.17
CA ALA A 92 20.10 -4.38 9.55
C ALA A 92 21.61 -4.60 9.79
N ASP A 93 22.34 -5.18 8.84
CA ASP A 93 23.79 -5.39 8.97
C ASP A 93 24.62 -4.09 8.97
N GLN A 94 24.13 -3.03 8.31
CA GLN A 94 24.83 -1.73 8.27
C GLN A 94 24.67 -0.91 9.56
N MET A 95 23.67 -1.19 10.39
CA MET A 95 23.47 -0.50 11.68
C MET A 95 24.21 -1.19 12.85
N GLY A 96 24.74 -2.40 12.65
CA GLY A 96 25.47 -3.17 13.67
C GLY A 96 27.00 -3.05 13.63
N GLN A 97 27.59 -2.25 12.72
CA GLN A 97 29.05 -2.07 12.60
C GLN A 97 29.54 -0.65 12.93
N SER A 98 28.67 0.18 13.50
CA SER A 98 29.04 1.48 14.06
C SER A 98 28.84 1.46 15.57
N GLU A 99 29.59 0.58 16.25
CA GLU A 99 30.04 0.78 17.64
C GLU A 99 31.53 1.12 17.63
#